data_AF-A0A2I8DGQ9-F1
#
_entry.id   AF-A0A2I8DGQ9-F1
#
_cell.length_a   1.000
_cell.length_b   1.000
_cell.length_c   1.000
_cell.angle_alpha   90.00
_cell.angle_beta   90.00
_cell.angle_gamma   90.00
#
_symmetry.space_group_name_H-M   'P 1'
#
loop_
_entity.id
_entity.type
_entity.pdbx_description
1 polymer ?
#
loop_
_entity_poly.entity_id
_entity_poly.type
_entity_poly.pdbx_seq_one_letter_code
_entity_poly.pdbx_strand_id
1 'polypeptide(L)'
;MWGYRKKLDDLEKMEEMEVAALIGIVNKYRSINALFDVDSKIIVPQQKLLDLLDGGHTLADEDERYNDAFFELAMAIRFAASMGDGVEIDLSTECDVVLCRQKIAIECKYLHSEKKFRNEFSDAIKQLDKRIRNGQAEVGYVAYDLTNLVDKVRIFEMARSVFDSFVANYERLEQSRGVFSQSIKEQGVLRSILVNRNFQAIISNLTSHHLESVFYSNFKKSEMEKLDSEKVAVIFQLSHCLIFEYENEVIPVPARAMNYYINDGLPEIRQVEIKKFIHSLAVGI
;
A
#
# COMPACT_ATOMS: atom_id res chain seq x y z
N MET A 1 -16.81 14.07 -0.06
CA MET A 1 -15.62 14.95 -0.05
C MET A 1 -15.75 16.21 0.81
N TRP A 2 -16.90 16.91 0.83
CA TRP A 2 -17.06 18.15 1.62
C TRP A 2 -16.81 17.97 3.13
N GLY A 3 -17.13 16.79 3.69
CA GLY A 3 -16.86 16.43 5.08
C GLY A 3 -15.36 16.39 5.42
N TYR A 4 -14.53 15.74 4.59
CA TYR A 4 -13.07 15.71 4.80
C TYR A 4 -12.44 17.09 4.62
N ARG A 5 -12.90 17.88 3.65
CA ARG A 5 -12.44 19.26 3.48
C ARG A 5 -12.66 20.09 4.74
N LYS A 6 -13.85 20.02 5.34
CA LYS A 6 -14.14 20.73 6.59
C LYS A 6 -13.24 20.27 7.74
N LYS A 7 -12.95 18.97 7.85
CA LYS A 7 -12.01 18.45 8.85
C LYS A 7 -10.57 18.94 8.62
N LEU A 8 -10.15 19.12 7.37
CA LEU A 8 -8.83 19.69 7.05
C LEU A 8 -8.69 21.15 7.51
N ASP A 9 -9.77 21.92 7.51
CA ASP A 9 -9.77 23.32 7.98
C ASP A 9 -9.61 23.40 9.53
N ASP A 10 -9.81 22.30 10.25
CA ASP A 10 -9.78 22.22 11.73
C ASP A 10 -8.69 21.27 12.26
N LEU A 11 -7.63 21.00 11.47
CA LEU A 11 -6.56 20.03 11.84
C LEU A 11 -5.94 20.29 13.22
N GLU A 12 -5.73 21.55 13.59
CA GLU A 12 -5.13 21.96 14.87
C GLU A 12 -5.98 21.57 16.10
N LYS A 13 -7.25 21.21 15.89
CA LYS A 13 -8.19 20.84 16.96
C LYS A 13 -8.41 19.32 17.05
N MET A 14 -7.74 18.55 16.20
CA MET A 14 -7.89 17.10 16.11
C MET A 14 -6.78 16.40 16.89
N GLU A 15 -7.09 15.23 17.43
CA GLU A 15 -6.08 14.37 18.05
C GLU A 15 -5.12 13.83 16.98
N GLU A 16 -3.87 13.52 17.36
CA GLU A 16 -2.82 13.02 16.44
C GLU A 16 -3.38 11.90 15.54
N MET A 17 -3.94 10.85 16.13
CA MET A 17 -4.45 9.69 15.38
C MET A 17 -5.57 10.04 14.39
N GLU A 18 -6.38 11.07 14.67
CA GLU A 18 -7.41 11.54 13.76
C GLU A 18 -6.81 12.32 12.57
N VAL A 19 -5.76 13.10 12.82
CA VAL A 19 -4.97 13.76 11.77
C VAL A 19 -4.33 12.71 10.86
N ALA A 20 -3.76 11.65 11.43
CA ALA A 20 -3.13 10.57 10.67
C ALA A 20 -4.14 9.88 9.75
N ALA A 21 -5.32 9.56 10.29
CA ALA A 21 -6.41 8.95 9.54
C ALA A 21 -6.87 9.87 8.39
N LEU A 22 -7.09 11.15 8.67
CA LEU A 22 -7.52 12.12 7.65
C LEU A 22 -6.49 12.28 6.53
N ILE A 23 -5.21 12.42 6.87
CA ILE A 23 -4.13 12.55 5.88
C ILE A 23 -3.96 11.25 5.09
N GLY A 24 -4.12 10.08 5.72
CA GLY A 24 -4.18 8.79 5.05
C GLY A 24 -5.27 8.76 3.98
N ILE A 25 -6.49 9.18 4.33
CA ILE A 25 -7.62 9.28 3.38
C ILE A 25 -7.29 10.26 2.24
N VAL A 26 -6.79 11.45 2.55
CA VAL A 26 -6.43 12.44 1.52
C VAL A 26 -5.38 11.90 0.56
N ASN A 27 -4.34 11.21 1.05
CA ASN A 27 -3.32 10.61 0.21
C ASN A 27 -3.88 9.48 -0.67
N LYS A 28 -4.82 8.69 -0.14
CA LYS A 28 -5.55 7.68 -0.91
C LYS A 28 -6.31 8.30 -2.09
N TYR A 29 -7.09 9.36 -1.85
CA TYR A 29 -7.76 10.11 -2.92
C TYR A 29 -6.77 10.82 -3.87
N ARG A 30 -5.63 11.31 -3.37
CA ARG A 30 -4.60 11.90 -4.23
C ARG A 30 -3.99 10.85 -5.16
N SER A 31 -3.81 9.62 -4.69
CA SER A 31 -3.19 8.54 -5.48
C SER A 31 -3.99 8.20 -6.73
N ILE A 32 -5.32 8.34 -6.69
CA ILE A 32 -6.19 8.06 -7.85
C ILE A 32 -6.22 9.19 -8.87
N ASN A 33 -5.65 10.37 -8.59
CA ASN A 33 -5.61 11.47 -9.55
C ASN A 33 -4.89 11.09 -10.85
N ALA A 34 -3.92 10.18 -10.77
CA ALA A 34 -3.19 9.67 -11.94
C ALA A 34 -4.10 8.96 -12.96
N LEU A 35 -5.31 8.53 -12.58
CA LEU A 35 -6.28 7.98 -13.52
C LEU A 35 -6.76 9.01 -14.54
N PHE A 36 -6.78 10.29 -14.15
CA PHE A 36 -7.34 11.38 -14.93
C PHE A 36 -6.28 12.12 -15.75
N ASP A 37 -5.03 11.64 -15.76
CA ASP A 37 -4.01 12.14 -16.66
C ASP A 37 -4.38 11.79 -18.11
N VAL A 38 -4.16 12.74 -19.03
CA VAL A 38 -4.62 12.66 -20.43
C VAL A 38 -4.03 11.45 -21.17
N ASP A 39 -2.87 10.97 -20.74
CA ASP A 39 -2.16 9.83 -21.34
C ASP A 39 -2.46 8.49 -20.63
N SER A 40 -3.36 8.47 -19.64
CA SER A 40 -3.75 7.26 -18.92
C SER A 40 -4.45 6.26 -19.85
N LYS A 41 -3.87 5.05 -19.97
CA LYS A 41 -4.44 3.91 -20.72
C LYS A 41 -5.15 2.92 -19.81
N ILE A 42 -5.69 3.41 -18.69
CA ILE A 42 -6.43 2.61 -17.73
C ILE A 42 -7.92 2.72 -18.07
N ILE A 43 -8.51 1.61 -18.47
CA ILE A 43 -9.95 1.50 -18.77
C ILE A 43 -10.68 1.23 -17.46
N VAL A 44 -11.36 2.25 -16.94
CA VAL A 44 -12.12 2.17 -15.68
C VAL A 44 -13.63 2.19 -15.95
N PRO A 45 -14.40 1.20 -15.47
CA PRO A 45 -15.85 1.25 -15.51
C PRO A 45 -16.41 2.44 -14.73
N GLN A 46 -17.45 3.08 -15.28
CA GLN A 46 -18.12 4.18 -14.59
C GLN A 46 -18.61 3.79 -13.18
N GLN A 47 -19.10 2.55 -13.00
CA GLN A 47 -19.55 2.09 -11.69
C GLN A 47 -18.43 2.10 -10.66
N LYS A 48 -17.21 1.63 -11.00
CA LYS A 48 -16.06 1.68 -10.08
C LYS A 48 -15.74 3.12 -9.65
N LEU A 49 -15.90 4.11 -10.54
CA LEU A 49 -15.72 5.53 -10.17
C LEU A 49 -16.82 6.04 -9.24
N LEU A 50 -18.07 5.59 -9.45
CA LEU A 50 -19.19 5.93 -8.57
C LEU A 50 -19.01 5.30 -7.18
N ASP A 51 -18.51 4.05 -7.12
CA ASP A 51 -18.25 3.35 -5.87
C ASP A 51 -17.23 4.10 -4.98
N LEU A 52 -16.31 4.89 -5.56
CA LEU A 52 -15.38 5.76 -4.80
C LEU A 52 -16.07 6.95 -4.13
N LEU A 53 -17.22 7.37 -4.66
CA LEU A 53 -18.02 8.47 -4.13
C LEU A 53 -19.02 7.97 -3.09
N ASP A 54 -19.31 6.68 -3.09
CA ASP A 54 -20.21 6.01 -2.18
C ASP A 54 -19.47 5.64 -0.88
N GLY A 55 -19.84 6.27 0.24
CA GLY A 55 -19.28 5.94 1.55
C GLY A 55 -19.59 6.96 2.63
N GLY A 56 -19.49 6.52 3.88
CA GLY A 56 -19.50 7.44 5.02
C GLY A 56 -18.26 8.33 4.98
N HIS A 57 -18.40 9.65 5.09
CA HIS A 57 -17.25 10.56 5.24
C HIS A 57 -16.68 10.49 6.68
N THR A 58 -16.32 9.29 7.12
CA THR A 58 -15.81 8.97 8.46
C THR A 58 -14.28 8.83 8.41
N LEU A 59 -13.62 8.96 9.58
CA LEU A 59 -12.18 8.73 9.69
C LEU A 59 -11.83 7.25 9.94
N ALA A 60 -12.80 6.47 10.40
CA ALA A 60 -12.70 5.01 10.51
C ALA A 60 -13.29 4.38 9.25
N ASP A 61 -12.69 4.67 8.09
CA ASP A 61 -13.19 4.25 6.78
C ASP A 61 -12.77 2.84 6.39
N GLU A 62 -12.08 2.14 7.28
CA GLU A 62 -11.48 0.82 7.06
C GLU A 62 -12.50 -0.23 6.62
N ASP A 63 -13.73 -0.15 7.13
CA ASP A 63 -14.82 -1.07 6.79
C ASP A 63 -15.72 -0.60 5.63
N GLU A 64 -15.38 0.53 5.00
CA GLU A 64 -16.14 1.06 3.87
C GLU A 64 -15.89 0.24 2.60
N ARG A 65 -16.97 -0.04 1.86
CA ARG A 65 -16.94 -0.88 0.64
C ARG A 65 -16.15 -0.24 -0.51
N TYR A 66 -16.01 1.08 -0.52
CA TYR A 66 -15.22 1.75 -1.55
C TYR A 66 -13.74 1.34 -1.51
N ASN A 67 -13.27 0.76 -0.40
CA ASN A 67 -11.89 0.36 -0.24
C ASN A 67 -11.47 -0.73 -1.21
N ASP A 68 -12.40 -1.61 -1.60
CA ASP A 68 -12.20 -2.57 -2.68
C ASP A 68 -11.85 -1.83 -3.98
N ALA A 69 -12.74 -0.95 -4.46
CA ALA A 69 -12.53 -0.18 -5.68
C ALA A 69 -11.23 0.64 -5.65
N PHE A 70 -10.92 1.27 -4.51
CA PHE A 70 -9.67 1.99 -4.34
C PHE A 70 -8.43 1.11 -4.46
N PHE A 71 -8.46 -0.09 -3.89
CA PHE A 71 -7.32 -0.99 -3.92
C PHE A 71 -7.02 -1.43 -5.36
N GLU A 72 -8.05 -1.79 -6.11
CA GLU A 72 -7.92 -2.19 -7.52
C GLU A 72 -7.35 -1.04 -8.37
N LEU A 73 -7.89 0.17 -8.21
CA LEU A 73 -7.41 1.35 -8.92
C LEU A 73 -5.98 1.71 -8.55
N ALA A 74 -5.64 1.66 -7.26
CA ALA A 74 -4.27 1.89 -6.80
C ALA A 74 -3.29 0.86 -7.39
N MET A 75 -3.71 -0.40 -7.54
CA MET A 75 -2.91 -1.43 -8.21
C MET A 75 -2.77 -1.15 -9.71
N ALA A 76 -3.84 -0.80 -10.40
CA ALA A 76 -3.81 -0.43 -11.82
C ALA A 76 -2.85 0.75 -12.08
N ILE A 77 -2.96 1.82 -11.28
CA ILE A 77 -2.07 3.00 -11.38
C ILE A 77 -0.61 2.60 -11.15
N ARG A 78 -0.34 1.71 -10.19
CA ARG A 78 1.02 1.24 -9.91
C ARG A 78 1.60 0.48 -11.11
N PHE A 79 0.81 -0.37 -11.76
CA PHE A 79 1.23 -1.05 -12.99
C PHE A 79 1.44 -0.06 -14.15
N ALA A 80 0.56 0.92 -14.31
CA ALA A 80 0.72 1.97 -15.31
C ALA A 80 2.02 2.76 -15.12
N ALA A 81 2.29 3.22 -13.90
CA ALA A 81 3.50 3.98 -13.57
C ALA A 81 4.78 3.13 -13.72
N SER A 82 4.71 1.83 -13.41
CA SER A 82 5.85 0.93 -13.51
C SER A 82 6.23 0.59 -14.95
N MET A 83 5.23 0.43 -15.83
CA MET A 83 5.44 -0.06 -17.20
C MET A 83 5.45 1.05 -18.26
N GLY A 84 5.05 2.27 -17.89
CA GLY A 84 4.97 3.43 -18.77
C GLY A 84 3.97 3.26 -19.92
N ASP A 85 4.18 3.99 -21.01
CA ASP A 85 3.24 4.14 -22.13
C ASP A 85 2.89 2.84 -22.89
N GLY A 86 3.58 1.75 -22.58
CA GLY A 86 3.43 0.45 -23.23
C GLY A 86 2.30 -0.42 -22.70
N VAL A 87 1.72 -0.10 -21.53
CA VAL A 87 0.71 -0.93 -20.88
C VAL A 87 -0.71 -0.44 -21.16
N GLU A 88 -1.59 -1.39 -21.40
CA GLU A 88 -3.04 -1.18 -21.51
C GLU A 88 -3.66 -1.99 -20.37
N ILE A 89 -4.40 -1.30 -19.51
CA ILE A 89 -4.93 -1.88 -18.26
C ILE A 89 -6.44 -1.82 -18.31
N ASP A 90 -7.09 -2.95 -18.08
CA ASP A 90 -8.55 -3.07 -18.10
C ASP A 90 -9.08 -3.53 -16.74
N LEU A 91 -9.98 -2.73 -16.16
CA LEU A 91 -10.72 -3.02 -14.92
C LEU A 91 -12.21 -3.30 -15.18
N SER A 92 -12.63 -3.35 -16.44
CA SER A 92 -14.01 -3.66 -16.85
C SER A 92 -14.32 -5.13 -16.97
N THR A 93 -13.27 -5.95 -16.98
CA THR A 93 -13.41 -7.39 -17.04
C THR A 93 -13.90 -7.95 -15.71
N GLU A 94 -14.21 -9.25 -15.69
CA GLU A 94 -14.51 -9.94 -14.44
C GLU A 94 -13.34 -9.87 -13.45
N CYS A 95 -12.10 -9.62 -13.92
CA CYS A 95 -10.89 -9.39 -13.12
C CYS A 95 -10.79 -7.96 -12.68
N ASP A 96 -10.26 -7.79 -11.48
CA ASP A 96 -10.06 -6.48 -10.91
C ASP A 96 -9.05 -5.66 -11.70
N VAL A 97 -7.96 -6.28 -12.17
CA VAL A 97 -6.96 -5.65 -13.06
C VAL A 97 -6.43 -6.65 -14.09
N VAL A 98 -6.48 -6.31 -15.37
CA VAL A 98 -5.85 -7.07 -16.47
C VAL A 98 -4.84 -6.21 -17.21
N LEU A 99 -3.61 -6.71 -17.36
CA LEU A 99 -2.59 -6.12 -18.22
C LEU A 99 -2.70 -6.76 -19.61
N CYS A 100 -3.47 -6.14 -20.51
CA CYS A 100 -3.98 -6.76 -21.73
C CYS A 100 -2.86 -7.31 -22.63
N ARG A 101 -1.78 -6.55 -22.81
CA ARG A 101 -0.66 -6.92 -23.69
C ARG A 101 0.25 -7.99 -23.10
N GLN A 102 0.44 -7.93 -21.79
CA GLN A 102 1.26 -8.88 -21.04
C GLN A 102 0.48 -10.17 -20.72
N LYS A 103 -0.85 -10.17 -20.96
CA LYS A 103 -1.76 -11.25 -20.61
C LYS A 103 -1.63 -11.66 -19.14
N ILE A 104 -1.56 -10.66 -18.26
CA ILE A 104 -1.48 -10.87 -16.82
C ILE A 104 -2.82 -10.48 -16.20
N ALA A 105 -3.39 -11.37 -15.41
CA ALA A 105 -4.55 -11.11 -14.57
C ALA A 105 -4.11 -10.91 -13.11
N ILE A 106 -4.68 -9.91 -12.45
CA ILE A 106 -4.51 -9.68 -11.02
C ILE A 106 -5.89 -9.68 -10.38
N GLU A 107 -6.06 -10.49 -9.35
CA GLU A 107 -7.23 -10.45 -8.47
C GLU A 107 -6.86 -9.74 -7.18
N CYS A 108 -7.56 -8.66 -6.87
CA CYS A 108 -7.38 -7.80 -5.72
C CYS A 108 -8.38 -8.18 -4.62
N LYS A 109 -7.88 -8.42 -3.40
CA LYS A 109 -8.71 -8.68 -2.22
C LYS A 109 -8.33 -7.71 -1.11
N TYR A 110 -9.26 -6.84 -0.74
CA TYR A 110 -9.14 -5.98 0.44
C TYR A 110 -9.71 -6.71 1.65
N LEU A 111 -8.86 -7.12 2.60
CA LEU A 111 -9.29 -7.99 3.70
C LEU A 111 -9.68 -7.21 4.94
N HIS A 112 -10.96 -7.31 5.31
CA HIS A 112 -11.51 -6.77 6.55
C HIS A 112 -11.39 -7.70 7.77
N SER A 113 -11.10 -8.99 7.56
CA SER A 113 -10.89 -9.92 8.68
C SER A 113 -10.04 -11.11 8.30
N GLU A 114 -9.23 -11.61 9.24
CA GLU A 114 -8.43 -12.83 9.08
C GLU A 114 -9.30 -14.05 8.72
N LYS A 115 -10.51 -14.13 9.29
CA LYS A 115 -11.46 -15.24 9.05
C LYS A 115 -11.83 -15.39 7.57
N LYS A 116 -11.79 -14.30 6.80
CA LYS A 116 -12.11 -14.31 5.37
C LYS A 116 -10.93 -14.73 4.50
N PHE A 117 -9.69 -14.67 4.99
CA PHE A 117 -8.47 -14.87 4.20
C PHE A 117 -8.55 -16.11 3.30
N ARG A 118 -8.85 -17.28 3.88
CA ARG A 118 -8.92 -18.56 3.15
C ARG A 118 -10.00 -18.59 2.06
N ASN A 119 -11.18 -18.04 2.36
CA ASN A 119 -12.29 -18.05 1.40
C ASN A 119 -11.97 -17.09 0.25
N GLU A 120 -11.54 -15.87 0.56
CA GLU A 120 -11.14 -14.86 -0.43
C GLU A 120 -9.97 -15.35 -1.29
N PHE A 121 -9.01 -16.07 -0.72
CA PHE A 121 -7.92 -16.69 -1.48
C PHE A 121 -8.45 -17.74 -2.46
N SER A 122 -9.33 -18.61 -1.97
CA SER A 122 -9.90 -19.68 -2.79
C SER A 122 -10.73 -19.12 -3.94
N ASP A 123 -11.47 -18.04 -3.68
CA ASP A 123 -12.28 -17.39 -4.68
C ASP A 123 -11.41 -16.65 -5.69
N ALA A 124 -10.34 -15.98 -5.24
CA ALA A 124 -9.35 -15.37 -6.13
C ALA A 124 -8.72 -16.39 -7.10
N ILE A 125 -8.32 -17.56 -6.59
CA ILE A 125 -7.77 -18.62 -7.45
C ILE A 125 -8.80 -19.10 -8.50
N LYS A 126 -10.06 -19.34 -8.10
CA LYS A 126 -11.12 -19.76 -9.05
C LYS A 126 -11.36 -18.71 -10.14
N GLN A 127 -11.34 -17.44 -9.75
CA GLN A 127 -11.51 -16.32 -10.65
C GLN A 127 -10.35 -16.24 -11.66
N LEU A 128 -9.10 -16.38 -11.20
CA LEU A 128 -7.93 -16.48 -12.07
C LEU A 128 -8.01 -17.70 -13.02
N ASP A 129 -8.38 -18.88 -12.52
CA ASP A 129 -8.56 -20.10 -13.33
C ASP A 129 -9.57 -19.90 -14.45
N LYS A 130 -10.69 -19.24 -14.16
CA LYS A 130 -11.73 -18.95 -15.16
C LYS A 130 -11.15 -18.11 -16.30
N ARG A 131 -10.36 -17.08 -15.98
CA ARG A 131 -9.80 -16.14 -16.96
C ARG A 131 -8.70 -16.75 -17.81
N ILE A 132 -7.83 -17.54 -17.20
CA ILE A 132 -6.77 -18.27 -17.90
C ILE A 132 -7.40 -19.27 -18.88
N ARG A 133 -8.39 -20.05 -18.44
CA ARG A 133 -9.13 -20.97 -19.32
C ARG A 133 -9.87 -20.28 -20.46
N ASN A 134 -10.36 -19.06 -20.23
CA ASN A 134 -11.02 -18.24 -21.25
C ASN A 134 -10.03 -17.53 -22.19
N GLY A 135 -8.71 -17.70 -22.00
CA GLY A 135 -7.68 -17.06 -22.82
C GLY A 135 -7.53 -15.55 -22.59
N GLN A 136 -8.09 -15.03 -21.49
CA GLN A 136 -8.01 -13.61 -21.14
C GLN A 136 -6.68 -13.23 -20.47
N ALA A 137 -5.98 -14.24 -19.92
CA ALA A 137 -4.65 -14.11 -19.35
C ALA A 137 -3.87 -15.43 -19.50
N GLU A 138 -2.55 -15.36 -19.43
CA GLU A 138 -1.65 -16.51 -19.37
C GLU A 138 -1.07 -16.70 -17.97
N VAL A 139 -1.00 -15.62 -17.18
CA VAL A 139 -0.45 -15.62 -15.82
C VAL A 139 -1.36 -14.85 -14.87
N GLY A 140 -1.52 -15.38 -13.65
CA GLY A 140 -2.34 -14.83 -12.59
C GLY A 140 -1.55 -14.46 -11.33
N TYR A 141 -1.91 -13.34 -10.72
CA TYR A 141 -1.42 -12.89 -9.41
C TYR A 141 -2.61 -12.66 -8.48
N VAL A 142 -2.43 -12.99 -7.20
CA VAL A 142 -3.35 -12.53 -6.15
C VAL A 142 -2.71 -11.31 -5.49
N ALA A 143 -3.44 -10.22 -5.33
CA ALA A 143 -3.01 -9.03 -4.63
C ALA A 143 -3.87 -8.84 -3.38
N TYR A 144 -3.25 -8.75 -2.21
CA TYR A 144 -3.92 -8.48 -0.95
C TYR A 144 -3.62 -7.09 -0.44
N ASP A 145 -4.65 -6.42 0.04
CA ASP A 145 -4.48 -5.32 0.98
C ASP A 145 -4.84 -5.83 2.37
N LEU A 146 -3.85 -5.83 3.26
CA LEU A 146 -3.94 -6.33 4.63
C LEU A 146 -4.02 -5.18 5.64
N THR A 147 -4.26 -3.94 5.18
CA THR A 147 -4.21 -2.74 6.02
C THR A 147 -5.07 -2.83 7.29
N ASN A 148 -6.24 -3.47 7.19
CA ASN A 148 -7.18 -3.60 8.31
C ASN A 148 -6.85 -4.75 9.27
N LEU A 149 -5.96 -5.65 8.86
CA LEU A 149 -5.57 -6.80 9.68
C LEU A 149 -4.33 -6.51 10.52
N VAL A 150 -3.61 -5.43 10.20
CA VAL A 150 -2.39 -5.06 10.89
C VAL A 150 -2.71 -4.15 12.07
N ASP A 151 -2.10 -4.46 13.22
CA ASP A 151 -2.15 -3.64 14.42
C ASP A 151 -1.35 -2.34 14.23
N LYS A 152 -2.02 -1.32 13.68
CA LYS A 152 -1.45 0.00 13.41
C LYS A 152 -1.08 0.77 14.68
N VAL A 153 -1.80 0.53 15.79
CA VAL A 153 -1.50 1.15 17.09
C VAL A 153 -0.13 0.68 17.57
N ARG A 154 0.11 -0.63 17.52
CA ARG A 154 1.41 -1.18 17.88
C ARG A 154 2.55 -0.68 17.00
N ILE A 155 2.33 -0.57 15.68
CA ILE A 155 3.36 0.02 14.79
C ILE A 155 3.63 1.46 15.19
N PHE A 156 2.60 2.25 15.48
CA PHE A 156 2.74 3.64 15.90
C PHE A 156 3.53 3.79 17.19
N GLU A 157 3.21 3.00 18.23
CA GLU A 157 3.94 3.01 19.51
C GLU A 157 5.42 2.66 19.33
N MET A 158 5.72 1.64 18.53
CA MET A 158 7.10 1.24 18.24
C MET A 158 7.84 2.29 17.40
N ALA A 159 7.17 2.89 16.41
CA ALA A 159 7.72 3.97 15.60
C ALA A 159 8.05 5.21 16.45
N ARG A 160 7.17 5.57 17.40
CA ARG A 160 7.38 6.67 18.35
C ARG A 160 8.61 6.41 19.23
N SER A 161 8.74 5.20 19.78
CA SER A 161 9.93 4.84 20.57
C SER A 161 11.24 4.93 19.78
N VAL A 162 11.24 4.53 18.50
CA VAL A 162 12.40 4.71 17.61
C VAL A 162 12.65 6.21 17.38
N PHE A 163 11.61 6.98 17.08
CA PHE A 163 11.71 8.42 16.86
C PHE A 163 12.31 9.15 18.06
N ASP A 164 11.86 8.87 19.28
CA ASP A 164 12.37 9.49 20.52
C ASP A 164 13.88 9.23 20.69
N SER A 165 14.35 8.04 20.32
CA SER A 165 15.78 7.72 20.34
C SER A 165 16.58 8.55 19.32
N PHE A 166 15.98 8.85 18.16
CA PHE A 166 16.59 9.74 17.16
C PHE A 166 16.58 11.19 17.65
N VAL A 167 15.48 11.67 18.23
CA VAL A 167 15.37 13.02 18.81
C VAL A 167 16.52 13.31 19.77
N ALA A 168 16.73 12.46 20.77
CA ALA A 168 17.80 12.64 21.76
C ALA A 168 19.20 12.74 21.12
N ASN A 169 19.42 12.05 20.00
CA ASN A 169 20.68 12.15 19.25
C ASN A 169 20.78 13.44 18.45
N TYR A 170 19.69 13.86 17.80
CA TYR A 170 19.67 15.05 16.95
C TYR A 170 19.74 16.34 17.76
N GLU A 171 19.08 16.42 18.93
CA GLU A 171 19.25 17.55 19.86
C GLU A 171 20.72 17.75 20.25
N ARG A 172 21.41 16.65 20.58
CA ARG A 172 22.84 16.69 20.90
C ARG A 172 23.70 17.12 19.70
N LEU A 173 23.36 16.67 18.48
CA LEU A 173 24.07 17.05 17.27
C LEU A 173 23.83 18.52 16.90
N GLU A 174 22.61 19.02 17.08
CA GLU A 174 22.23 20.41 16.86
C GLU A 174 23.05 21.36 17.76
N GLN A 175 23.22 21.00 19.03
CA GLN A 175 24.00 21.77 20.01
C GLN A 175 25.53 21.62 19.84
N SER A 176 25.98 20.66 19.02
CA SER A 176 27.40 20.42 18.81
C SER A 176 28.07 21.47 17.91
N ARG A 177 29.41 21.46 17.87
CA ARG A 177 30.20 22.21 16.86
C ARG A 177 30.47 21.36 15.60
N GLY A 178 29.73 20.27 15.42
CA GLY A 178 29.90 19.34 14.30
C GLY A 178 29.35 19.90 12.99
N VAL A 179 29.82 19.34 11.88
CA VAL A 179 29.47 19.76 10.50
C VAL A 179 27.95 19.71 10.24
N PHE A 180 27.23 18.82 10.93
CA PHE A 180 25.78 18.66 10.78
C PHE A 180 24.95 19.64 11.62
N SER A 181 25.53 20.34 12.59
CA SER A 181 24.79 21.25 13.48
C SER A 181 24.03 22.34 12.70
N GLN A 182 24.70 22.97 11.74
CA GLN A 182 24.10 24.06 10.97
C GLN A 182 22.91 23.58 10.12
N SER A 183 23.05 22.42 9.47
CA SER A 183 21.97 21.82 8.68
C SER A 183 20.75 21.49 9.54
N ILE A 184 20.97 20.98 10.77
CA ILE A 184 19.87 20.63 11.67
C ILE A 184 19.14 21.89 12.14
N LYS A 185 19.87 22.97 12.48
CA LYS A 185 19.27 24.26 12.89
C LYS A 185 18.45 24.90 11.78
N GLU A 186 18.88 24.77 10.52
CA GLU A 186 18.18 25.32 9.37
C GLU A 186 16.92 24.51 9.01
N GLN A 187 16.97 23.18 9.15
CA GLN A 187 15.87 22.30 8.77
C GLN A 187 14.91 21.96 9.92
N GLY A 188 15.36 22.09 11.17
CA GLY A 188 14.70 21.57 12.35
C GLY A 188 15.02 20.10 12.62
N VAL A 189 14.98 19.70 13.90
CA VAL A 189 15.24 18.33 14.38
C VAL A 189 14.29 17.33 13.71
N LEU A 190 12.98 17.60 13.71
CA LEU A 190 11.97 16.70 13.16
C LEU A 190 12.25 16.36 11.70
N ARG A 191 12.37 17.37 10.83
CA ARG A 191 12.62 17.16 9.39
C ARG A 191 13.95 16.47 9.14
N SER A 192 14.98 16.80 9.92
CA SER A 192 16.30 16.15 9.82
C SER A 192 16.24 14.65 10.12
N ILE A 193 15.40 14.23 11.07
CA ILE A 193 15.16 12.81 11.38
C ILE A 193 14.39 12.14 10.24
N LEU A 194 13.32 12.78 9.74
CA LEU A 194 12.45 12.18 8.71
C LEU A 194 13.16 11.93 7.37
N VAL A 195 14.20 12.71 7.04
CA VAL A 195 15.04 12.47 5.85
C VAL A 195 16.23 11.54 6.11
N ASN A 196 16.42 11.09 7.35
CA ASN A 196 17.51 10.18 7.71
C ASN A 196 17.24 8.76 7.18
N ARG A 197 18.16 8.24 6.36
CA ARG A 197 18.02 6.92 5.74
C ARG A 197 17.93 5.77 6.74
N ASN A 198 18.62 5.86 7.89
CA ASN A 198 18.55 4.81 8.90
C ASN A 198 17.19 4.82 9.59
N PHE A 199 16.66 6.01 9.92
CA PHE A 199 15.31 6.15 10.45
C PHE A 199 14.28 5.58 9.48
N GLN A 200 14.30 6.02 8.22
CA GLN A 200 13.41 5.53 7.17
C GLN A 200 13.48 4.00 7.01
N ALA A 201 14.69 3.43 6.99
CA ALA A 201 14.87 1.98 6.88
C ALA A 201 14.30 1.22 8.09
N ILE A 202 14.50 1.72 9.32
CA ILE A 202 13.95 1.10 10.53
C ILE A 202 12.42 1.11 10.49
N ILE A 203 11.81 2.26 10.19
CA ILE A 203 10.34 2.40 10.11
C ILE A 203 9.76 1.53 8.99
N SER A 204 10.39 1.51 7.82
CA SER A 204 9.97 0.66 6.70
C SER A 204 10.05 -0.83 7.04
N ASN A 205 11.14 -1.27 7.68
CA ASN A 205 11.33 -2.67 8.06
C ASN A 205 10.38 -3.09 9.17
N LEU A 206 10.11 -2.22 10.14
CA LEU A 206 9.10 -2.44 11.18
C LEU A 206 7.72 -2.66 10.55
N THR A 207 7.31 -1.75 9.65
CA THR A 207 6.03 -1.82 8.93
C THR A 207 5.93 -3.10 8.10
N SER A 208 7.00 -3.43 7.38
CA SER A 208 7.12 -4.66 6.57
C SER A 208 6.99 -5.92 7.43
N HIS A 209 7.65 -5.97 8.59
CA HIS A 209 7.63 -7.12 9.49
C HIS A 209 6.21 -7.42 10.01
N HIS A 210 5.46 -6.38 10.41
CA HIS A 210 4.09 -6.55 10.86
C HIS A 210 3.16 -7.04 9.73
N LEU A 211 3.35 -6.52 8.52
CA LEU A 211 2.64 -6.99 7.34
C LEU A 211 2.92 -8.49 7.05
N GLU A 212 4.19 -8.90 7.06
CA GLU A 212 4.58 -10.30 6.88
C GLU A 212 4.03 -11.20 7.98
N SER A 213 4.03 -10.75 9.23
CA SER A 213 3.50 -11.51 10.36
C SER A 213 2.04 -11.88 10.14
N VAL A 214 1.20 -10.92 9.71
CA VAL A 214 -0.21 -11.15 9.38
C VAL A 214 -0.37 -12.04 8.15
N PHE A 215 0.44 -11.84 7.12
CA PHE A 215 0.35 -12.67 5.92
C PHE A 215 0.71 -14.14 6.23
N TYR A 216 1.87 -14.42 6.82
CA TYR A 216 2.33 -15.77 7.09
C TYR A 216 1.58 -16.46 8.24
N SER A 217 0.94 -15.70 9.14
CA SER A 217 0.02 -16.27 10.13
C SER A 217 -1.27 -16.81 9.48
N ASN A 218 -1.64 -16.34 8.29
CA ASN A 218 -2.88 -16.71 7.60
C ASN A 218 -2.65 -17.55 6.31
N PHE A 219 -1.54 -17.37 5.61
CA PHE A 219 -1.19 -18.10 4.40
C PHE A 219 -0.60 -19.48 4.75
N LYS A 220 -1.42 -20.53 4.67
CA LYS A 220 -1.01 -21.89 5.04
C LYS A 220 -0.66 -22.72 3.81
N LYS A 221 -0.18 -23.93 4.08
CA LYS A 221 0.13 -24.93 3.05
C LYS A 221 -1.04 -25.15 2.08
N SER A 222 -2.28 -25.12 2.56
CA SER A 222 -3.48 -25.26 1.74
C SER A 222 -3.70 -24.14 0.71
N GLU A 223 -3.21 -22.94 0.99
CA GLU A 223 -3.24 -21.81 0.06
C GLU A 223 -2.07 -21.91 -0.91
N MET A 224 -0.88 -22.24 -0.40
CA MET A 224 0.31 -22.50 -1.21
C MET A 224 0.09 -23.57 -2.29
N GLU A 225 -0.58 -24.68 -1.95
CA GLU A 225 -0.88 -25.80 -2.86
C GLU A 225 -1.83 -25.44 -4.01
N LYS A 226 -2.51 -24.28 -3.96
CA LYS A 226 -3.38 -23.79 -5.04
C LYS A 226 -2.63 -22.91 -6.04
N LEU A 227 -1.40 -22.52 -5.74
CA LEU A 227 -0.54 -21.85 -6.70
C LEU A 227 0.12 -22.89 -7.61
N ASP A 228 0.33 -22.52 -8.87
CA ASP A 228 0.87 -23.42 -9.88
C ASP A 228 1.70 -22.65 -10.92
N SER A 229 1.90 -23.24 -12.09
CA SER A 229 2.64 -22.63 -13.20
C SER A 229 1.91 -21.44 -13.84
N GLU A 230 0.65 -21.19 -13.55
CA GLU A 230 -0.11 -20.06 -14.12
C GLU A 230 -0.49 -19.06 -13.02
N LYS A 231 -0.82 -19.53 -11.80
CA LYS A 231 -1.02 -18.70 -10.60
C LYS A 231 0.29 -18.58 -9.83
N VAL A 232 1.07 -17.55 -10.12
CA VAL A 232 2.52 -17.59 -9.87
C VAL A 232 2.97 -16.93 -8.56
N ALA A 233 2.21 -15.97 -8.04
CA ALA A 233 2.60 -15.24 -6.84
C ALA A 233 1.41 -14.56 -6.15
N VAL A 234 1.64 -14.23 -4.88
CA VAL A 234 0.77 -13.41 -4.05
C VAL A 234 1.53 -12.13 -3.70
N ILE A 235 0.99 -10.98 -4.04
CA ILE A 235 1.46 -9.67 -3.63
C ILE A 235 0.62 -9.26 -2.42
N PHE A 236 1.20 -8.67 -1.39
CA PHE A 236 0.43 -8.19 -0.25
C PHE A 236 1.00 -6.87 0.27
N GLN A 237 0.10 -5.97 0.69
CA GLN A 237 0.46 -4.62 1.07
C GLN A 237 -0.20 -4.15 2.37
N LEU A 238 0.39 -3.11 2.94
CA LEU A 238 -0.11 -2.29 4.03
C LEU A 238 0.07 -0.83 3.64
N SER A 239 -0.95 -0.01 3.84
CA SER A 239 -0.89 1.43 3.68
C SER A 239 -1.47 2.11 4.90
N HIS A 240 -0.67 2.90 5.62
CA HIS A 240 -1.13 3.69 6.75
C HIS A 240 -0.40 5.03 6.83
N CYS A 241 -0.73 5.84 7.83
CA CYS A 241 -0.03 7.08 8.10
C CYS A 241 0.48 7.06 9.54
N LEU A 242 1.77 7.36 9.71
CA LEU A 242 2.38 7.63 11.00
C LEU A 242 2.38 9.12 11.26
N ILE A 243 2.45 9.51 12.53
CA ILE A 243 2.67 10.90 12.91
C ILE A 243 3.91 10.97 13.78
N PHE A 244 4.73 11.97 13.47
CA PHE A 244 5.86 12.33 14.30
C PHE A 244 5.69 13.79 14.71
N GLU A 245 5.73 14.01 16.02
CA GLU A 245 5.62 15.32 16.64
C GLU A 245 6.90 15.61 17.40
N TYR A 246 7.39 16.83 17.25
CA TYR A 246 8.47 17.35 18.08
C TYR A 246 8.28 18.86 18.24
N GLU A 247 8.33 19.32 19.50
CA GLU A 247 7.97 20.68 19.91
C GLU A 247 6.56 21.08 19.47
N ASN A 248 6.41 21.95 18.46
CA ASN A 248 5.13 22.39 17.92
C ASN A 248 4.94 22.00 16.44
N GLU A 249 5.81 21.13 15.93
CA GLU A 249 5.73 20.63 14.56
C GLU A 249 5.18 19.21 14.55
N VAL A 250 4.09 19.00 13.81
CA VAL A 250 3.46 17.70 13.60
C VAL A 250 3.57 17.36 12.12
N ILE A 251 4.24 16.26 11.79
CA ILE A 251 4.37 15.79 10.40
C ILE A 251 3.73 14.40 10.25
N PRO A 252 2.65 14.29 9.47
CA PRO A 252 2.13 13.01 9.02
C PRO A 252 3.05 12.42 7.95
N VAL A 253 3.44 11.16 8.12
CA VAL A 253 4.31 10.42 7.22
C VAL A 253 3.54 9.21 6.69
N PRO A 254 3.15 9.21 5.41
CA PRO A 254 2.59 8.02 4.77
C PRO A 254 3.62 6.90 4.81
N ALA A 255 3.20 5.74 5.30
CA ALA A 255 4.03 4.55 5.34
C ALA A 255 3.32 3.43 4.57
N ARG A 256 4.06 2.82 3.65
CA ARG A 256 3.57 1.74 2.81
C ARG A 256 4.58 0.62 2.83
N ALA A 257 4.09 -0.61 3.00
CA ALA A 257 4.86 -1.81 2.77
C ALA A 257 4.18 -2.64 1.69
N MET A 258 4.98 -3.26 0.83
CA MET A 258 4.52 -4.24 -0.16
C MET A 258 5.54 -5.36 -0.23
N ASN A 259 5.07 -6.56 0.06
CA ASN A 259 5.86 -7.78 0.03
C ASN A 259 5.15 -8.79 -0.87
N TYR A 260 5.74 -9.98 -0.99
CA TYR A 260 5.23 -11.00 -1.87
C TYR A 260 5.63 -12.41 -1.42
N TYR A 261 4.86 -13.38 -1.89
CA TYR A 261 5.19 -14.79 -1.89
C TYR A 261 5.18 -15.28 -3.34
N ILE A 262 6.25 -15.92 -3.79
CA ILE A 262 6.34 -16.52 -5.13
C ILE A 262 6.17 -18.03 -4.95
N ASN A 263 5.44 -18.68 -5.86
CA ASN A 263 5.29 -20.12 -5.84
C ASN A 263 6.64 -20.84 -5.94
N ASP A 264 7.02 -21.55 -4.88
CA ASP A 264 8.29 -22.27 -4.76
C ASP A 264 8.41 -23.43 -5.78
N GLY A 265 7.30 -23.88 -6.36
CA GLY A 265 7.28 -24.90 -7.42
C GLY A 265 7.76 -24.41 -8.79
N LEU A 266 8.02 -23.11 -8.96
CA LEU A 266 8.47 -22.54 -10.23
C LEU A 266 9.99 -22.70 -10.41
N PRO A 267 10.48 -22.82 -11.66
CA PRO A 267 11.92 -22.76 -11.95
C PRO A 267 12.55 -21.45 -11.45
N GLU A 268 13.78 -21.52 -10.94
CA GLU A 268 14.50 -20.37 -10.35
C GLU A 268 14.54 -19.14 -11.28
N ILE A 269 14.80 -19.35 -12.58
CA ILE A 269 14.81 -18.27 -13.58
C ILE A 269 13.47 -17.52 -13.58
N ARG A 270 12.35 -18.25 -13.52
CA ARG A 270 11.02 -17.66 -13.51
C ARG A 270 10.74 -16.94 -12.19
N GLN A 271 11.21 -17.47 -11.07
CA GLN A 271 11.10 -16.78 -9.78
C GLN A 271 11.87 -15.44 -9.80
N VAL A 272 13.06 -15.40 -10.41
CA VAL A 272 13.85 -14.17 -10.57
C VAL A 272 13.13 -13.15 -11.45
N GLU A 273 12.48 -13.59 -12.54
CA GLU A 273 11.67 -12.73 -13.41
C GLU A 273 10.47 -12.14 -12.67
N ILE A 274 9.72 -12.98 -11.94
CA ILE A 274 8.58 -12.55 -11.13
C ILE A 274 9.03 -11.57 -10.03
N LYS A 275 10.15 -11.85 -9.37
CA LYS A 275 10.71 -10.95 -8.36
C LYS A 275 11.06 -9.59 -8.94
N LYS A 276 11.71 -9.54 -10.11
CA LYS A 276 12.01 -8.29 -10.81
C LYS A 276 10.73 -7.54 -11.19
N PHE A 277 9.73 -8.27 -11.69
CA PHE A 277 8.41 -7.72 -12.00
C PHE A 277 7.77 -7.08 -10.77
N ILE A 278 7.69 -7.77 -9.64
CA ILE A 278 7.08 -7.23 -8.42
C ILE A 278 7.89 -6.04 -7.88
N HIS A 279 9.22 -6.10 -7.88
CA HIS A 279 10.08 -4.99 -7.46
C HIS A 279 9.91 -3.75 -8.35
N SER A 280 9.62 -3.93 -9.64
CA SER A 280 9.35 -2.80 -10.53
C SER A 280 8.10 -2.01 -10.14
N LEU A 281 7.23 -2.58 -9.30
CA LEU A 281 6.03 -1.95 -8.77
C LEU A 281 6.31 -1.03 -7.56
N ALA A 282 7.56 -0.91 -7.10
CA ALA A 282 7.98 0.06 -6.09
C ALA A 282 8.05 1.49 -6.67
N VAL A 283 6.92 1.95 -7.19
CA VAL A 283 6.72 3.27 -7.83
C VAL A 283 5.65 4.07 -7.08
N GLY A 284 5.74 5.40 -7.15
CA GLY A 284 4.77 6.31 -6.53
C GLY A 284 4.92 6.48 -5.02
N ILE A 285 6.16 6.44 -4.50
CA ILE A 285 6.52 6.92 -3.16
C ILE A 285 6.97 8.38 -3.28
#